data_AF-A0A2N9N2Z0-F1
#
_entry.id   AF-A0A2N9N2Z0-F1
#
_cell.length_a   1.000
_cell.length_b   1.000
_cell.length_c   1.000
_cell.angle_alpha   90.00
_cell.angle_beta   90.00
_cell.angle_gamma   90.00
#
_symmetry.space_group_name_H-M   'P 1'
#
loop_
_entity.id
_entity.type
_entity.pdbx_description
1 polymer ?
#
loop_
_entity_poly.entity_id
_entity_poly.type
_entity_poly.pdbx_seq_one_letter_code
_entity_poly.pdbx_strand_id
1 'polypeptide(L)'
;MHPINFYLSGVISADFPGEAARYVDELFDNRTVAVFSQGASGDQNPRLAFSPSYIMRSRQRLGTPQTVAPPAPPSENRTAQGFNAAAAGSSRGAIPPENLEAYKKAIARTGEYVVMLGQMIGTTAVRLMREEIKPVDRAAIWGGQQRFTCPGRERLDAANPARENVFPGYKDGPDVNLKVGLLRIGDINFVTVNGEVYSKIALKLKDAAPASKTIVVTLANGAANSGYIYSDDAYSHLSFQVIGSRLKPGCAEGQIISTAVDLMHKAGE
;
A
#
# COMPACT_ATOMS: atom_id res chain seq x y z
N MET A 1 -3.34 5.69 3.15
CA MET A 1 -1.96 5.66 3.70
C MET A 1 -1.45 4.23 3.58
N HIS A 2 -0.19 3.99 3.22
CA HIS A 2 0.35 2.62 3.16
C HIS A 2 0.68 2.10 4.58
N PRO A 3 0.19 0.93 5.01
CA PRO A 3 0.49 0.36 6.34
C PRO A 3 1.90 -0.26 6.41
N ILE A 4 2.90 0.60 6.57
CA ILE A 4 4.33 0.24 6.56
C ILE A 4 5.11 0.85 7.72
N ASN A 5 4.45 1.18 8.85
CA ASN A 5 5.11 1.84 9.99
C ASN A 5 6.19 0.96 10.63
N PHE A 6 6.08 -0.37 10.50
CA PHE A 6 7.08 -1.34 10.96
C PHE A 6 8.04 -1.80 9.85
N TYR A 7 8.09 -1.13 8.70
CA TYR A 7 8.95 -1.52 7.58
C TYR A 7 10.43 -1.60 8.01
N LEU A 8 11.11 -2.67 7.59
CA LEU A 8 12.50 -3.03 7.95
C LEU A 8 12.78 -3.25 9.45
N SER A 9 11.78 -3.15 10.32
CA SER A 9 11.96 -3.43 11.75
C SER A 9 12.11 -4.92 12.05
N GLY A 10 11.54 -5.77 11.18
CA GLY A 10 11.45 -7.22 11.39
C GLY A 10 10.29 -7.66 12.27
N VAL A 11 9.43 -6.73 12.70
CA VAL A 11 8.15 -7.02 13.33
C VAL A 11 7.11 -7.34 12.25
N ILE A 12 6.30 -8.36 12.49
CA ILE A 12 5.08 -8.63 11.72
C ILE A 12 3.93 -8.01 12.51
N SER A 13 3.20 -7.10 11.88
CA SER A 13 2.09 -6.38 12.49
C SER A 13 1.01 -6.13 11.45
N ALA A 14 -0.26 -6.09 11.89
CA ALA A 14 -1.38 -5.60 11.09
C ALA A 14 -1.41 -4.06 10.99
N ASP A 15 -0.48 -3.36 11.68
CA ASP A 15 -0.30 -1.91 11.65
C ASP A 15 -1.58 -1.16 12.05
N PHE A 16 -1.71 0.12 11.68
CA PHE A 16 -2.87 0.94 12.00
C PHE A 16 -4.21 0.37 11.47
N PRO A 17 -4.26 -0.41 10.35
CA PRO A 17 -5.47 -1.13 9.98
C PRO A 17 -5.94 -2.11 11.06
N GLY A 18 -5.01 -2.86 11.66
CA GLY A 18 -5.31 -3.80 12.73
C GLY A 18 -5.81 -3.10 13.99
N GLU A 19 -5.16 -2.00 14.38
CA GLU A 19 -5.60 -1.19 15.52
C GLU A 19 -6.98 -0.53 15.28
N ALA A 20 -7.25 -0.08 14.05
CA ALA A 20 -8.56 0.46 13.69
C ALA A 20 -9.66 -0.61 13.75
N ALA A 21 -9.40 -1.80 13.21
CA ALA A 21 -10.36 -2.92 13.27
C ALA A 21 -10.60 -3.36 14.72
N ARG A 22 -9.54 -3.54 15.50
CA ARG A 22 -9.63 -3.89 16.93
C ARG A 22 -10.46 -2.87 17.72
N TYR A 23 -10.24 -1.57 17.49
CA TYR A 23 -11.03 -0.52 18.13
C TYR A 23 -12.53 -0.65 17.83
N VAL A 24 -12.89 -0.92 16.58
CA VAL A 24 -14.30 -1.11 16.18
C VAL A 24 -14.85 -2.37 16.84
N ASP A 25 -14.16 -3.51 16.74
CA ASP A 25 -14.64 -4.78 17.28
C ASP A 25 -14.86 -4.73 18.79
N GLU A 26 -13.93 -4.13 19.55
CA GLU A 26 -14.08 -3.94 21.00
C GLU A 26 -15.32 -3.09 21.36
N LEU A 27 -15.61 -2.07 20.55
CA LEU A 27 -16.76 -1.17 20.78
C LEU A 27 -18.12 -1.85 20.53
N PHE A 28 -18.11 -2.97 19.79
CA PHE A 28 -19.28 -3.81 19.54
C PHE A 28 -19.20 -5.16 20.29
N ASP A 29 -18.53 -5.19 21.45
CA ASP A 29 -18.38 -6.36 22.32
C ASP A 29 -17.76 -7.60 21.61
N ASN A 30 -16.91 -7.38 20.60
CA ASN A 30 -16.36 -8.41 19.73
C ASN A 30 -17.42 -9.27 19.02
N ARG A 31 -18.62 -8.72 18.80
CA ARG A 31 -19.70 -9.37 18.03
C ARG A 31 -19.71 -8.95 16.56
N THR A 32 -18.80 -8.09 16.15
CA THR A 32 -18.58 -7.68 14.77
C THR A 32 -17.25 -8.18 14.24
N VAL A 33 -17.10 -8.15 12.92
CA VAL A 33 -15.81 -8.29 12.24
C VAL A 33 -15.58 -7.04 11.41
N ALA A 34 -14.72 -6.15 11.88
CA ALA A 34 -14.32 -4.97 11.15
C ALA A 34 -13.34 -5.32 10.03
N VAL A 35 -13.68 -4.98 8.79
CA VAL A 35 -12.82 -5.17 7.62
C VAL A 35 -12.21 -3.86 7.19
N PHE A 36 -10.89 -3.81 7.07
CA PHE A 36 -10.16 -2.67 6.53
C PHE A 36 -9.86 -2.87 5.05
N SER A 37 -10.30 -1.93 4.20
CA SER A 37 -9.98 -1.92 2.77
C SER A 37 -8.88 -0.90 2.46
N GLN A 38 -7.77 -1.35 1.89
CA GLN A 38 -6.67 -0.47 1.49
C GLN A 38 -6.98 0.18 0.13
N GLY A 39 -7.11 1.50 0.11
CA GLY A 39 -7.24 2.26 -1.15
C GLY A 39 -5.98 2.23 -2.02
N ALA A 40 -6.00 2.92 -3.16
CA ALA A 40 -4.80 3.09 -3.96
C ALA A 40 -3.72 3.86 -3.19
N SER A 41 -2.54 3.25 -3.06
CA SER A 41 -1.43 3.79 -2.28
C SER A 41 -0.05 3.63 -2.93
N GLY A 42 0.01 3.20 -4.19
CA GLY A 42 1.29 2.96 -4.88
C GLY A 42 2.14 4.23 -5.01
N ASP A 43 1.52 5.40 -5.10
CA ASP A 43 2.16 6.71 -5.20
C ASP A 43 1.94 7.59 -3.96
N GLN A 44 1.48 7.01 -2.85
CA GLN A 44 1.14 7.76 -1.64
C GLN A 44 2.22 7.64 -0.58
N ASN A 45 2.71 8.79 -0.12
CA ASN A 45 3.53 8.90 1.09
C ASN A 45 2.78 9.80 2.10
N PRO A 46 2.77 9.50 3.42
CA PRO A 46 2.01 10.33 4.35
C PRO A 46 2.62 11.74 4.40
N ARG A 47 1.82 12.76 4.07
CA ARG A 47 2.24 14.18 4.11
C ARG A 47 2.78 14.62 5.47
N LEU A 48 2.17 14.08 6.54
CA LEU A 48 2.55 14.30 7.93
C LEU A 48 3.19 13.05 8.53
N ALA A 49 3.88 12.24 7.72
CA ALA A 49 4.86 11.29 8.25
C ALA A 49 6.00 12.11 8.85
N PHE A 50 5.77 12.64 10.05
CA PHE A 50 6.84 12.86 10.97
C PHE A 50 7.41 11.48 11.18
N SER A 51 8.54 11.21 10.54
CA SER A 51 9.43 10.16 10.97
C SER A 51 9.42 10.19 12.50
N PRO A 52 8.97 9.12 13.18
CA PRO A 52 8.98 9.12 14.62
C PRO A 52 10.38 9.52 15.06
N SER A 53 10.52 10.23 16.19
CA SER A 53 11.84 10.63 16.72
C SER A 53 12.81 9.43 16.82
N TYR A 54 12.28 8.21 16.75
CA TYR A 54 12.96 6.95 16.46
C TYR A 54 12.61 6.45 15.05
N ILE A 55 13.47 6.72 14.06
CA ILE A 55 13.44 5.96 12.81
C ILE A 55 14.37 4.77 12.98
N MET A 56 13.84 3.56 12.84
CA MET A 56 14.68 2.40 12.61
C MET A 56 15.18 2.46 11.16
N ARG A 57 16.38 3.04 10.95
CA ARG A 57 16.98 3.16 9.61
C ARG A 57 17.55 1.82 9.11
N SER A 58 17.89 0.92 10.03
CA SER A 58 18.24 -0.47 9.78
C SER A 58 18.08 -1.29 11.08
N ARG A 59 17.99 -2.62 10.98
CA ARG A 59 17.98 -3.53 12.15
C ARG A 59 19.25 -3.43 13.02
N GLN A 60 20.31 -2.82 12.50
CA GLN A 60 21.63 -2.74 13.14
C GLN A 60 21.93 -1.36 13.75
N ARG A 61 21.17 -0.31 13.37
CA ARG A 61 21.36 1.03 13.93
C ARG A 61 20.01 1.59 14.36
N LEU A 62 19.78 1.55 15.67
CA LEU A 62 18.85 2.47 16.30
C LEU A 62 19.34 3.89 16.04
N GLY A 63 18.51 4.71 15.40
CA GLY A 63 18.77 6.14 15.40
C GLY A 63 18.79 6.62 16.85
N THR A 64 19.76 7.46 17.20
CA THR A 64 19.63 8.27 18.42
C THR A 64 18.30 9.02 18.35
N PRO A 65 17.52 9.08 19.45
CA PRO A 65 16.28 9.84 19.47
C PRO A 65 16.56 11.24 18.93
N GLN A 66 15.90 11.61 17.83
CA GLN A 66 15.97 12.97 17.33
C GLN A 66 15.11 13.84 18.25
N THR A 67 15.77 14.39 19.28
CA THR A 67 15.23 15.44 20.16
C THR A 67 15.44 16.81 19.52
N VAL A 68 15.26 17.90 20.26
CA VAL A 68 15.60 19.25 19.80
C VAL A 68 17.12 19.32 19.58
N ALA A 69 17.56 19.08 18.34
CA ALA A 69 18.95 19.16 17.92
C ALA A 69 19.01 19.64 16.46
N PRO A 70 20.10 20.31 16.03
CA PRO A 70 20.28 20.68 14.63
C PRO A 70 20.17 19.45 13.72
N PRO A 71 19.49 19.56 12.56
CA PRO A 71 19.41 18.46 11.62
C PRO A 71 20.82 18.00 11.23
N ALA A 72 21.08 16.70 11.33
CA ALA A 72 22.36 16.14 10.89
C ALA A 72 22.58 16.48 9.40
N PRO A 73 23.79 16.90 9.00
CA PRO A 73 24.07 17.25 7.61
C PRO A 73 23.75 16.07 6.70
N PRO A 74 23.23 16.32 5.48
CA PRO A 74 22.99 15.26 4.53
C PRO A 74 24.28 14.48 4.27
N SER A 75 24.28 13.16 4.49
CA SER A 75 25.45 12.34 4.12
C SER A 75 25.75 12.48 2.62
N GLU A 76 26.93 12.97 2.27
CA GLU A 76 27.38 13.20 0.89
C GLU A 76 27.40 11.91 0.04
N ASN A 77 27.54 10.74 0.66
CA ASN A 77 27.60 9.44 0.00
C ASN A 77 26.24 8.81 -0.36
N ARG A 78 25.11 9.53 -0.26
CA ARG A 78 23.78 8.94 -0.52
C ARG A 78 23.50 8.62 -1.99
N THR A 79 24.37 9.04 -2.90
CA THR A 79 24.21 8.89 -4.35
C THR A 79 24.82 7.62 -4.95
N ALA A 80 25.62 6.84 -4.20
CA ALA A 80 26.43 5.77 -4.80
C ALA A 80 25.92 4.33 -4.58
N GLN A 81 25.07 4.07 -3.58
CA GLN A 81 24.52 2.71 -3.36
C GLN A 81 23.00 2.74 -3.39
N GLY A 82 22.45 2.16 -4.45
CA GLY A 82 21.02 1.94 -4.57
C GLY A 82 20.49 1.06 -3.44
N PHE A 83 19.33 1.41 -2.90
CA PHE A 83 18.64 0.55 -1.95
C PHE A 83 18.11 -0.68 -2.70
N ASN A 84 18.72 -1.84 -2.46
CA ASN A 84 18.21 -3.11 -2.96
C ASN A 84 17.29 -3.73 -1.90
N ALA A 85 15.97 -3.73 -2.16
CA ALA A 85 14.98 -4.30 -1.25
C ALA A 85 15.19 -5.81 -1.00
N ALA A 86 15.68 -6.55 -2.00
CA ALA A 86 16.03 -7.96 -1.85
C ALA A 86 17.27 -8.14 -0.94
N ALA A 87 18.28 -7.27 -1.08
CA ALA A 87 19.44 -7.26 -0.19
C ALA A 87 19.05 -6.84 1.25
N ALA A 88 18.18 -5.84 1.40
CA ALA A 88 17.64 -5.41 2.69
C ALA A 88 16.79 -6.50 3.37
N GLY A 89 16.09 -7.34 2.58
CA GLY A 89 15.39 -8.53 3.06
C GLY A 89 16.32 -9.68 3.44
N SER A 90 17.42 -9.86 2.73
CA SER A 90 18.40 -10.94 2.97
C SER A 90 19.31 -10.69 4.18
N SER A 91 19.46 -9.43 4.61
CA SER A 91 20.25 -9.03 5.79
C SER A 91 19.48 -9.13 7.11
N ARG A 92 18.43 -9.97 7.15
CA ARG A 92 17.59 -10.19 8.34
C ARG A 92 18.34 -11.02 9.40
N GLY A 93 19.29 -10.41 10.09
CA GLY A 93 19.95 -10.99 11.27
C GLY A 93 19.14 -10.82 12.57
N ALA A 94 19.49 -11.62 13.59
CA ALA A 94 19.01 -11.41 14.95
C ALA A 94 19.52 -10.06 15.49
N ILE A 95 18.72 -9.41 16.34
CA ILE A 95 19.15 -8.20 17.04
C ILE A 95 20.16 -8.60 18.12
N PRO A 96 21.36 -8.00 18.17
CA PRO A 96 22.34 -8.30 19.21
C PRO A 96 21.77 -8.05 20.61
N PRO A 97 22.07 -8.90 21.63
CA PRO A 97 21.51 -8.76 22.98
C PRO A 97 21.69 -7.36 23.59
N GLU A 98 22.84 -6.74 23.37
CA GLU A 98 23.17 -5.39 23.84
C GLU A 98 22.27 -4.28 23.26
N ASN A 99 21.67 -4.53 22.09
CA ASN A 99 20.78 -3.59 21.40
C ASN A 99 19.29 -3.93 21.60
N LEU A 100 18.98 -5.05 22.26
CA LEU A 100 17.62 -5.58 22.32
C LEU A 100 16.65 -4.67 23.09
N GLU A 101 17.09 -4.10 24.21
CA GLU A 101 16.24 -3.20 25.00
C GLU A 101 15.93 -1.89 24.25
N ALA A 102 16.94 -1.30 23.61
CA ALA A 102 16.74 -0.13 22.77
C ALA A 102 15.83 -0.44 21.57
N TYR A 103 15.99 -1.63 20.95
CA TYR A 103 15.11 -2.12 19.89
C TYR A 103 13.66 -2.22 20.36
N LYS A 104 13.39 -2.88 21.50
CA LYS A 104 12.04 -2.98 22.08
C LYS A 104 11.43 -1.61 22.34
N LYS A 105 12.21 -0.67 22.88
CA LYS A 105 11.75 0.70 23.13
C LYS A 105 11.37 1.43 21.84
N ALA A 106 12.14 1.26 20.77
CA ALA A 106 11.81 1.83 19.45
C ALA A 106 10.53 1.21 18.88
N ILE A 107 10.38 -0.12 18.95
CA ILE A 107 9.15 -0.81 18.51
C ILE A 107 7.94 -0.34 19.30
N ALA A 108 8.05 -0.23 20.64
CA ALA A 108 6.97 0.26 21.49
C ALA A 108 6.56 1.68 21.10
N ARG A 109 7.52 2.57 20.83
CA ARG A 109 7.24 3.94 20.40
C ARG A 109 6.55 4.01 19.03
N THR A 110 6.96 3.17 18.08
CA THR A 110 6.24 3.02 16.80
C THR A 110 4.82 2.47 17.04
N GLY A 111 4.68 1.54 17.98
CA GLY A 111 3.39 1.00 18.41
C GLY A 111 2.43 2.07 18.92
N GLU A 112 2.89 2.98 19.78
CA GLU A 112 2.08 4.11 20.26
C GLU A 112 1.54 4.98 19.10
N TYR A 113 2.37 5.25 18.09
CA TYR A 113 1.96 5.99 16.90
C TYR A 113 0.92 5.21 16.07
N VAL A 114 1.12 3.91 15.91
CA VAL A 114 0.20 3.01 15.20
C VAL A 114 -1.16 2.91 15.90
N VAL A 115 -1.17 2.82 17.24
CA VAL A 115 -2.39 2.86 18.05
C VAL A 115 -3.11 4.20 17.84
N MET A 116 -2.40 5.33 17.90
CA MET A 116 -2.98 6.65 17.65
C MET A 116 -3.64 6.72 16.26
N LEU A 117 -2.94 6.27 15.20
CA LEU A 117 -3.50 6.25 13.83
C LEU A 117 -4.75 5.36 13.75
N GLY A 118 -4.68 4.15 14.31
CA GLY A 118 -5.76 3.19 14.27
C GLY A 118 -7.01 3.68 15.02
N GLN A 119 -6.82 4.21 16.23
CA GLN A 119 -7.92 4.77 17.03
C GLN A 119 -8.54 5.99 16.35
N MET A 120 -7.76 6.88 15.74
CA MET A 120 -8.30 8.01 14.96
C MET A 120 -9.19 7.54 13.80
N ILE A 121 -8.79 6.49 13.09
CA ILE A 121 -9.60 5.92 12.00
C ILE A 121 -10.84 5.22 12.56
N GLY A 122 -10.67 4.34 13.55
CA GLY A 122 -11.75 3.58 14.17
C GLY A 122 -12.82 4.47 14.79
N THR A 123 -12.43 5.48 15.57
CA THR A 123 -13.38 6.42 16.18
C THR A 123 -14.11 7.25 15.13
N THR A 124 -13.45 7.62 14.04
CA THR A 124 -14.09 8.36 12.94
C THR A 124 -15.09 7.47 12.21
N ALA A 125 -14.74 6.22 11.94
CA ALA A 125 -15.64 5.25 11.31
C ALA A 125 -16.89 5.03 12.17
N VAL A 126 -16.74 4.76 13.47
CA VAL A 126 -17.87 4.60 14.41
C VAL A 126 -18.71 5.87 14.50
N ARG A 127 -18.07 7.04 14.52
CA ARG A 127 -18.79 8.32 14.52
C ARG A 127 -19.66 8.49 13.28
N LEU A 128 -19.11 8.25 12.08
CA LEU A 128 -19.85 8.33 10.83
C LEU A 128 -20.94 7.27 10.76
N MET A 129 -20.69 6.05 11.27
CA MET A 129 -21.72 5.03 11.40
C MET A 129 -22.87 5.52 12.29
N ARG A 130 -22.59 6.19 13.41
CA ARG A 130 -23.64 6.72 14.29
C ARG A 130 -24.39 7.91 13.69
N GLU A 131 -23.67 8.83 13.03
CA GLU A 131 -24.22 10.14 12.63
C GLU A 131 -24.79 10.15 11.21
N GLU A 132 -24.29 9.31 10.32
CA GLU A 132 -24.57 9.40 8.87
C GLU A 132 -25.05 8.11 8.21
N ILE A 133 -24.97 6.94 8.89
CA ILE A 133 -25.37 5.69 8.24
C ILE A 133 -26.87 5.67 7.96
N LYS A 134 -27.22 5.22 6.75
CA LYS A 134 -28.60 4.94 6.35
C LYS A 134 -28.72 3.43 6.14
N PRO A 135 -29.15 2.67 7.17
CA PRO A 135 -29.26 1.23 7.04
C PRO A 135 -30.34 0.87 6.03
N VAL A 136 -30.14 -0.27 5.37
CA VAL A 136 -31.11 -0.85 4.43
C VAL A 136 -31.42 -2.28 4.87
N ASP A 137 -32.67 -2.70 4.77
CA ASP A 137 -33.11 -4.03 5.24
C ASP A 137 -32.69 -5.15 4.28
N ARG A 138 -32.32 -4.81 3.05
CA ARG A 138 -31.89 -5.74 2.00
C ARG A 138 -30.77 -5.12 1.17
N ALA A 139 -29.74 -5.90 0.93
CA ALA A 139 -28.65 -5.58 0.02
C ALA A 139 -28.38 -6.78 -0.88
N ALA A 140 -28.45 -6.59 -2.19
CA ALA A 140 -28.01 -7.61 -3.13
C ALA A 140 -26.49 -7.75 -3.04
N ILE A 141 -25.98 -8.98 -3.03
CA ILE A 141 -24.55 -9.25 -3.04
C ILE A 141 -24.20 -9.89 -4.38
N TRP A 142 -23.21 -9.34 -5.06
CA TRP A 142 -22.65 -9.92 -6.27
C TRP A 142 -21.12 -9.93 -6.19
N GLY A 143 -20.51 -10.99 -6.72
CA GLY A 143 -19.06 -11.16 -6.73
C GLY A 143 -18.57 -11.68 -8.07
N GLY A 144 -17.55 -11.05 -8.62
CA GLY A 144 -16.92 -11.48 -9.86
C GLY A 144 -15.44 -11.09 -9.89
N GLN A 145 -14.67 -11.84 -10.68
CA GLN A 145 -13.26 -11.54 -10.91
C GLN A 145 -12.86 -11.95 -12.32
N GLN A 146 -11.92 -11.21 -12.89
CA GLN A 146 -11.36 -11.48 -14.20
C GLN A 146 -9.84 -11.26 -14.15
N ARG A 147 -9.13 -12.08 -14.92
CA ARG A 147 -7.69 -11.99 -15.08
C ARG A 147 -7.38 -11.49 -16.47
N PHE A 148 -6.26 -10.78 -16.58
CA PHE A 148 -5.68 -10.41 -17.84
C PHE A 148 -4.16 -10.32 -17.71
N THR A 149 -3.51 -10.20 -18.85
CA THR A 149 -2.05 -10.24 -18.96
C THR A 149 -1.57 -8.97 -19.63
N CYS A 150 -0.51 -8.38 -19.07
CA CYS A 150 0.19 -7.25 -19.67
C CYS A 150 1.63 -7.63 -19.99
N PRO A 151 2.21 -7.07 -21.07
CA PRO A 151 3.59 -7.34 -21.42
C PRO A 151 4.54 -6.83 -20.33
N GLY A 152 5.51 -7.66 -19.98
CA GLY A 152 6.44 -7.40 -18.90
C GLY A 152 7.78 -6.80 -19.33
N ARG A 153 8.51 -6.24 -18.37
CA ARG A 153 9.87 -5.70 -18.53
C ARG A 153 10.75 -6.04 -17.35
N GLU A 154 12.04 -6.14 -17.60
CA GLU A 154 13.08 -6.26 -16.57
C GLU A 154 14.08 -5.12 -16.70
N ARG A 155 14.47 -4.54 -15.56
CA ARG A 155 15.53 -3.54 -15.49
C ARG A 155 16.89 -4.15 -15.80
N LEU A 156 17.75 -3.41 -16.51
CA LEU A 156 19.10 -3.88 -16.86
C LEU A 156 20.07 -3.82 -15.67
N ASP A 157 19.79 -2.96 -14.69
CA ASP A 157 20.60 -2.76 -13.48
C ASP A 157 20.25 -3.74 -12.34
N ALA A 158 19.56 -4.85 -12.61
CA ALA A 158 19.02 -5.75 -11.57
C ALA A 158 20.07 -6.28 -10.57
N ALA A 159 21.34 -6.39 -10.97
CA ALA A 159 22.44 -6.81 -10.09
C ALA A 159 22.81 -5.75 -9.04
N ASN A 160 22.67 -4.46 -9.37
CA ASN A 160 22.92 -3.34 -8.46
C ASN A 160 21.86 -2.24 -8.70
N PRO A 161 20.61 -2.46 -8.27
CA PRO A 161 19.48 -1.64 -8.68
C PRO A 161 19.57 -0.24 -8.11
N ALA A 162 19.52 0.77 -8.98
CA ALA A 162 19.29 2.14 -8.55
C ALA A 162 17.89 2.26 -7.94
N ARG A 163 17.80 3.01 -6.83
CA ARG A 163 16.57 3.19 -6.08
C ARG A 163 15.58 4.09 -6.82
N GLU A 164 16.05 5.23 -7.31
CA GLU A 164 15.27 6.28 -7.97
C GLU A 164 16.21 7.26 -8.66
N ASN A 165 15.68 8.18 -9.48
CA ASN A 165 16.38 9.24 -10.20
C ASN A 165 17.45 8.78 -11.22
N VAL A 166 17.54 7.48 -11.47
CA VAL A 166 18.43 6.89 -12.48
C VAL A 166 17.58 6.05 -13.41
N PHE A 167 17.74 6.23 -14.72
CA PHE A 167 17.10 5.40 -15.72
C PHE A 167 17.83 4.05 -15.81
N PRO A 168 17.20 2.92 -15.41
CA PRO A 168 17.90 1.64 -15.35
C PRO A 168 18.07 0.97 -16.73
N GLY A 169 17.38 1.47 -17.75
CA GLY A 169 17.15 0.73 -19.00
C GLY A 169 16.29 -0.52 -18.78
N TYR A 170 15.68 -1.02 -19.86
CA TYR A 170 14.83 -2.22 -19.79
C TYR A 170 15.08 -3.16 -20.96
N LYS A 171 14.98 -4.45 -20.67
CA LYS A 171 14.77 -5.52 -21.66
C LYS A 171 13.37 -6.11 -21.49
N ASP A 172 12.94 -6.88 -22.48
CA ASP A 172 11.72 -7.66 -22.37
C ASP A 172 11.81 -8.65 -21.20
N GLY A 173 10.72 -8.74 -20.44
CA GLY A 173 10.59 -9.58 -19.27
C GLY A 173 9.36 -10.47 -19.37
N PRO A 174 9.17 -11.39 -18.41
CA PRO A 174 7.98 -12.23 -18.35
C PRO A 174 6.72 -11.40 -18.22
N ASP A 175 5.65 -11.86 -18.86
CA ASP A 175 4.32 -11.27 -18.76
C ASP A 175 3.84 -11.08 -17.31
N VAL A 176 3.10 -10.01 -17.10
CA VAL A 176 2.53 -9.63 -15.81
C VAL A 176 1.07 -10.03 -15.75
N ASN A 177 0.73 -10.85 -14.77
CA ASN A 177 -0.63 -11.34 -14.55
C ASN A 177 -1.35 -10.47 -13.53
N LEU A 178 -2.42 -9.80 -13.97
CA LEU A 178 -3.26 -8.95 -13.14
C LEU A 178 -4.63 -9.59 -12.96
N LYS A 179 -5.25 -9.25 -11.83
CA LYS A 179 -6.59 -9.68 -11.46
C LYS A 179 -7.36 -8.48 -10.94
N VAL A 180 -8.50 -8.24 -11.56
CA VAL A 180 -9.50 -7.28 -11.11
C VAL A 180 -10.72 -8.04 -10.65
N GLY A 181 -11.26 -7.67 -9.51
CA GLY A 181 -12.52 -8.21 -9.01
C GLY A 181 -13.48 -7.11 -8.63
N LEU A 182 -14.73 -7.48 -8.44
CA LEU A 182 -15.76 -6.62 -7.90
C LEU A 182 -16.55 -7.41 -6.87
N LEU A 183 -16.72 -6.80 -5.69
CA LEU A 183 -17.73 -7.19 -4.71
C LEU A 183 -18.75 -6.05 -4.66
N ARG A 184 -19.99 -6.31 -5.08
CA ARG A 184 -21.10 -5.37 -4.92
C ARG A 184 -21.90 -5.76 -3.69
N ILE A 185 -22.20 -4.77 -2.84
CA ILE A 185 -23.09 -4.90 -1.68
C ILE A 185 -24.11 -3.77 -1.76
N GLY A 186 -25.36 -4.10 -2.09
CA GLY A 186 -26.40 -3.11 -2.38
C GLY A 186 -25.99 -2.27 -3.59
N ASP A 187 -25.86 -0.96 -3.40
CA ASP A 187 -25.44 -0.02 -4.43
C ASP A 187 -23.96 0.39 -4.30
N ILE A 188 -23.17 -0.29 -3.46
CA ILE A 188 -21.75 -0.02 -3.24
C ILE A 188 -20.90 -1.06 -3.97
N ASN A 189 -19.96 -0.57 -4.78
CA ASN A 189 -19.05 -1.40 -5.56
C ASN A 189 -17.62 -1.34 -4.99
N PHE A 190 -17.10 -2.48 -4.54
CA PHE A 190 -15.72 -2.65 -4.10
C PHE A 190 -14.90 -3.26 -5.24
N VAL A 191 -14.21 -2.42 -6.00
CA VAL A 191 -13.33 -2.85 -7.09
C VAL A 191 -11.98 -3.23 -6.50
N THR A 192 -11.61 -4.49 -6.64
CA THR A 192 -10.38 -5.07 -6.10
C THR A 192 -9.31 -5.21 -7.18
N VAL A 193 -8.04 -4.93 -6.85
CA VAL A 193 -6.89 -5.14 -7.72
C VAL A 193 -5.77 -5.83 -6.93
N ASN A 194 -5.15 -6.86 -7.52
CA ASN A 194 -4.10 -7.67 -6.86
C ASN A 194 -2.70 -7.07 -6.89
N GLY A 195 -2.56 -5.74 -6.83
CA GLY A 195 -1.27 -5.06 -6.86
C GLY A 195 -1.30 -3.68 -6.21
N GLU A 196 -0.15 -3.03 -6.13
CA GLU A 196 0.00 -1.69 -5.56
C GLU A 196 -0.29 -0.62 -6.63
N VAL A 197 -1.53 -0.14 -6.65
CA VAL A 197 -2.03 0.76 -7.71
C VAL A 197 -1.78 2.23 -7.36
N TYR A 198 -1.35 3.01 -8.35
CA TYR A 198 -1.29 4.47 -8.29
C TYR A 198 -2.67 5.10 -8.11
N SER A 199 -2.73 6.19 -7.37
CA SER A 199 -3.97 6.91 -7.03
C SER A 199 -4.65 7.45 -8.28
N LYS A 200 -3.88 7.90 -9.28
CA LYS A 200 -4.43 8.40 -10.55
C LYS A 200 -5.23 7.36 -11.32
N ILE A 201 -4.82 6.09 -11.30
CA ILE A 201 -5.59 4.99 -11.92
C ILE A 201 -6.93 4.83 -11.18
N ALA A 202 -6.91 4.85 -9.85
CA ALA A 202 -8.13 4.73 -9.06
C ALA A 202 -9.10 5.91 -9.26
N LEU A 203 -8.58 7.12 -9.47
CA LEU A 203 -9.40 8.29 -9.81
C LEU A 203 -10.04 8.14 -11.19
N LYS A 204 -9.27 7.75 -12.21
CA LYS A 204 -9.80 7.48 -13.57
C LYS A 204 -10.83 6.35 -13.58
N LEU A 205 -10.62 5.32 -12.76
CA LEU A 205 -11.57 4.22 -12.60
C LEU A 205 -12.90 4.73 -12.04
N LYS A 206 -12.86 5.55 -10.97
CA LYS A 206 -14.07 6.14 -10.39
C LYS A 206 -14.78 7.08 -11.36
N ASP A 207 -14.04 7.82 -12.18
CA ASP A 207 -14.60 8.70 -13.21
C ASP A 207 -15.31 7.92 -14.32
N ALA A 208 -14.77 6.76 -14.69
CA ALA A 208 -15.36 5.86 -15.68
C ALA A 208 -16.45 4.92 -15.13
N ALA A 209 -16.61 4.83 -13.81
CA ALA A 209 -17.54 3.89 -13.19
C ALA A 209 -18.99 4.31 -13.44
N PRO A 210 -19.88 3.42 -13.92
CA PRO A 210 -21.31 3.71 -14.02
C PRO A 210 -21.95 3.94 -12.63
N ALA A 211 -21.34 3.39 -11.57
CA ALA A 211 -21.82 3.50 -10.20
C ALA A 211 -21.22 4.70 -9.45
N SER A 212 -22.09 5.51 -8.83
CA SER A 212 -21.69 6.66 -8.01
C SER A 212 -20.95 6.27 -6.72
N LYS A 213 -21.17 5.06 -6.19
CA LYS A 213 -20.55 4.56 -4.96
C LYS A 213 -19.51 3.48 -5.28
N THR A 214 -18.34 3.91 -5.71
CA THR A 214 -17.22 3.03 -6.07
C THR A 214 -16.04 3.20 -5.11
N ILE A 215 -15.64 2.11 -4.46
CA ILE A 215 -14.47 2.00 -3.60
C ILE A 215 -13.43 1.15 -4.33
N VAL A 216 -12.22 1.68 -4.51
CA VAL A 216 -11.09 0.92 -5.06
C VAL A 216 -10.29 0.33 -3.90
N VAL A 217 -10.08 -0.97 -3.94
CA VAL A 217 -9.34 -1.76 -2.96
C VAL A 217 -8.13 -2.39 -3.65
N THR A 218 -6.94 -2.04 -3.22
CA THR A 218 -5.68 -2.57 -3.77
C THR A 218 -5.13 -3.67 -2.89
N LEU A 219 -4.06 -4.34 -3.33
CA LEU A 219 -3.44 -5.46 -2.60
C LEU A 219 -4.45 -6.57 -2.24
N ALA A 220 -5.46 -6.77 -3.08
CA ALA A 220 -6.57 -7.68 -2.82
C ALA A 220 -6.53 -8.90 -3.75
N ASN A 221 -6.97 -10.06 -3.25
CA ASN A 221 -7.09 -11.30 -4.05
C ASN A 221 -5.78 -11.86 -4.63
N GLY A 222 -4.68 -11.67 -3.89
CA GLY A 222 -3.35 -12.19 -4.17
C GLY A 222 -2.33 -11.09 -4.47
N ALA A 223 -1.15 -11.48 -4.96
CA ALA A 223 -0.09 -10.57 -5.35
C ALA A 223 0.27 -10.78 -6.83
N ALA A 224 0.18 -9.72 -7.61
CA ALA A 224 0.66 -9.67 -8.98
C ALA A 224 2.20 -9.70 -9.01
N ASN A 225 2.77 -10.23 -10.08
CA ASN A 225 4.22 -10.14 -10.33
C ASN A 225 4.66 -8.75 -10.82
N SER A 226 3.79 -7.73 -10.80
CA SER A 226 4.05 -6.37 -11.30
C SER A 226 5.05 -5.58 -10.47
N GLY A 227 5.11 -5.79 -9.15
CA GLY A 227 5.52 -4.73 -8.24
C GLY A 227 4.45 -3.62 -8.23
N TYR A 228 4.85 -2.36 -8.36
CA TYR A 228 3.91 -1.24 -8.48
C TYR A 228 3.20 -1.20 -9.83
N ILE A 229 1.96 -0.70 -9.83
CA ILE A 229 1.15 -0.44 -11.02
C ILE A 229 1.02 1.08 -11.16
N TYR A 230 1.85 1.66 -12.03
CA TYR A 230 1.90 3.10 -12.26
C TYR A 230 0.90 3.54 -13.34
N SER A 231 0.43 4.79 -13.26
CA SER A 231 -0.45 5.38 -14.26
C SER A 231 0.30 5.67 -15.56
N ASP A 232 -0.38 5.61 -16.71
CA ASP A 232 0.30 5.67 -18.01
C ASP A 232 1.09 6.97 -18.21
N ASP A 233 0.65 8.08 -17.61
CA ASP A 233 1.36 9.36 -17.64
C ASP A 233 2.63 9.40 -16.80
N ALA A 234 2.77 8.49 -15.82
CA ALA A 234 3.95 8.38 -14.97
C ALA A 234 5.07 7.53 -15.58
N TYR A 235 4.90 6.99 -16.80
CA TYR A 235 5.82 6.00 -17.39
C TYR A 235 7.28 6.45 -17.47
N SER A 236 7.52 7.76 -17.59
CA SER A 236 8.84 8.37 -17.71
C SER A 236 9.41 8.83 -16.36
N HIS A 237 8.64 8.74 -15.28
CA HIS A 237 9.11 9.14 -13.96
C HIS A 237 10.21 8.18 -13.49
N LEU A 238 11.29 8.76 -12.93
CA LEU A 238 12.39 7.99 -12.34
C LEU A 238 12.15 7.65 -10.86
N SER A 239 10.89 7.61 -10.41
CA SER A 239 10.51 7.21 -9.06
C SER A 239 10.70 5.71 -8.84
N PHE A 240 11.04 5.31 -7.62
CA PHE A 240 11.20 3.91 -7.19
C PHE A 240 10.13 2.96 -7.73
N GLN A 241 8.86 3.37 -7.66
CA GLN A 241 7.73 2.56 -8.09
C GLN A 241 7.70 2.32 -9.59
N VAL A 242 7.88 3.38 -10.39
CA VAL A 242 7.88 3.27 -11.86
C VAL A 242 9.08 2.47 -12.33
N ILE A 243 10.28 2.80 -11.85
CA ILE A 243 11.49 2.11 -12.31
C ILE A 243 11.58 0.68 -11.80
N GLY A 244 10.92 0.36 -10.69
CA GLY A 244 10.80 -0.99 -10.13
C GLY A 244 9.65 -1.81 -10.71
N SER A 245 8.73 -1.20 -11.45
CA SER A 245 7.58 -1.91 -12.03
C SER A 245 8.00 -2.81 -13.19
N ARG A 246 7.49 -4.04 -13.16
CA ARG A 246 7.64 -5.03 -14.24
C ARG A 246 6.67 -4.81 -15.39
N LEU A 247 5.77 -3.83 -15.32
CA LEU A 247 4.84 -3.54 -16.41
C LEU A 247 5.50 -2.67 -17.48
N LYS A 248 5.28 -3.00 -18.76
CA LYS A 248 5.43 -2.02 -19.84
C LYS A 248 4.29 -1.00 -19.79
N PRO A 249 4.52 0.25 -20.27
CA PRO A 249 3.47 1.28 -20.29
C PRO A 249 2.32 0.92 -21.25
N GLY A 250 1.13 1.46 -20.99
CA GLY A 250 -0.01 1.43 -21.92
C GLY A 250 -0.91 0.20 -21.87
N CYS A 251 -0.72 -0.71 -20.90
CA CYS A 251 -1.57 -1.89 -20.75
C CYS A 251 -2.40 -1.87 -19.45
N ALA A 252 -1.74 -1.77 -18.29
CA ALA A 252 -2.38 -2.05 -17.02
C ALA A 252 -3.51 -1.06 -16.67
N GLU A 253 -3.29 0.24 -16.85
CA GLU A 253 -4.27 1.27 -16.47
C GLU A 253 -5.62 1.06 -17.21
N GLY A 254 -5.59 1.02 -18.54
CA GLY A 254 -6.80 0.85 -19.36
C GLY A 254 -7.50 -0.50 -19.12
N GLN A 255 -6.74 -1.59 -18.97
CA GLN A 255 -7.33 -2.90 -18.71
C GLN A 255 -7.92 -3.03 -17.30
N ILE A 256 -7.32 -2.39 -16.29
CA ILE A 256 -7.91 -2.34 -14.94
C ILE A 256 -9.28 -1.65 -14.99
N ILE A 257 -9.33 -0.48 -15.64
CA ILE A 257 -10.55 0.35 -15.71
C ILE A 257 -11.65 -0.38 -16.47
N SER A 258 -11.37 -0.82 -17.71
CA SER A 258 -12.35 -1.53 -18.55
C SER A 258 -12.86 -2.81 -17.88
N THR A 259 -11.97 -3.62 -17.31
CA THR A 259 -12.38 -4.85 -16.61
C THR A 259 -13.28 -4.55 -15.40
N ALA A 260 -12.99 -3.48 -14.65
CA ALA A 260 -13.84 -3.09 -13.53
C ALA A 260 -15.24 -2.64 -13.98
N VAL A 261 -15.33 -1.83 -15.04
CA VAL A 261 -16.60 -1.38 -15.62
C VAL A 261 -17.40 -2.56 -16.16
N ASP A 262 -16.77 -3.51 -16.86
CA ASP A 262 -17.42 -4.72 -17.35
C ASP A 262 -18.01 -5.56 -16.20
N LEU A 263 -17.29 -5.67 -15.07
CA LEU A 263 -17.78 -6.37 -13.89
C LEU A 263 -18.97 -5.64 -13.26
N MET A 264 -18.99 -4.30 -13.25
CA MET A 264 -20.12 -3.51 -12.76
C MET A 264 -21.37 -3.74 -13.61
N HIS A 265 -21.25 -3.74 -14.94
CA HIS A 265 -22.37 -4.06 -15.83
C HIS A 265 -22.89 -5.49 -15.61
N LYS A 266 -22.00 -6.47 -15.42
CA LYS A 266 -22.39 -7.84 -15.04
C LYS A 266 -23.09 -7.92 -13.68
N ALA A 267 -22.76 -7.00 -12.77
CA ALA A 267 -23.42 -6.87 -11.47
C ALA A 267 -24.75 -6.11 -11.54
N GLY A 268 -25.15 -5.60 -12.71
CA GLY A 268 -26.39 -4.85 -12.93
C GLY A 268 -26.30 -3.36 -12.61
N GLU A 269 -25.14 -2.73 -12.84
CA GLU A 269 -25.00 -1.26 -12.95
C GLU A 269 -25.24 -0.77 -14.39
#